data_AF-A0A970WKP6-F1
#
_entry.id   AF-A0A970WKP6-F1
#
_cell.length_a   1.000
_cell.length_b   1.000
_cell.length_c   1.000
_cell.angle_alpha   90.00
_cell.angle_beta   90.00
_cell.angle_gamma   90.00
#
_symmetry.space_group_name_H-M   'P 1'
#
loop_
_entity.id
_entity.type
_entity.pdbx_description
1 polymer ?
#
loop_
_entity_poly.entity_id
_entity_poly.type
_entity_poly.pdbx_seq_one_letter_code
_entity_poly.pdbx_strand_id
1 'polypeptide(L)'
;MKTSAKSVRCRKSPPAWQDAFMEMVPAIEIHARISFKHLGAEAREEAIQEVVCNACCAYARLVELKKTDLAYPSALARFGVAQTKDGRKVGGTRNCGDVLSGYCQQKKNVLVDRLDQFDSEDEAWEEILVEDRHAGPAETAITRIDFATWLQ
;
A
#
# COMPACT_ATOMS: atom_id res chain seq x y z
N MET A 1 11.73 -20.51 42.45
CA MET A 1 11.41 -19.88 41.15
C MET A 1 10.18 -19.01 41.33
N LYS A 2 10.31 -17.68 41.25
CA LYS A 2 9.15 -16.77 41.33
C LYS A 2 8.56 -16.62 39.93
N THR A 3 7.37 -17.17 39.71
CA THR A 3 6.58 -16.95 38.50
C THR A 3 6.12 -15.49 38.48
N SER A 4 6.68 -14.70 37.55
CA SER A 4 6.19 -13.35 37.26
C SER A 4 4.79 -13.47 36.65
N ALA A 5 3.78 -12.98 37.37
CA ALA A 5 2.42 -12.90 36.85
C ALA A 5 2.41 -11.93 35.66
N LYS A 6 2.06 -12.43 34.47
CA LYS A 6 1.90 -11.62 33.26
C LYS A 6 0.85 -10.54 33.54
N SER A 7 1.28 -9.28 33.47
CA SER A 7 0.39 -8.11 33.55
C SER A 7 -0.76 -8.28 32.54
N VAL A 8 -1.99 -8.35 33.05
CA VAL A 8 -3.20 -8.22 32.23
C VAL A 8 -3.16 -6.81 31.66
N ARG A 9 -2.98 -6.68 30.33
CA ARG A 9 -3.00 -5.38 29.66
C ARG A 9 -4.33 -4.71 30.00
N CYS A 10 -4.29 -3.64 30.79
CA CYS A 10 -5.46 -2.80 31.05
C CYS A 10 -6.00 -2.33 29.69
N ARG A 11 -7.22 -2.73 29.34
CA ARG A 11 -7.88 -2.20 28.14
C ARG A 11 -8.05 -0.71 28.39
N LYS A 12 -7.31 0.12 27.63
CA LYS A 12 -7.48 1.56 27.69
C LYS A 12 -8.92 1.87 27.28
N SER A 13 -9.58 2.74 28.03
CA SER A 13 -10.89 3.25 27.64
C SER A 13 -10.80 3.90 26.26
N PRO A 14 -11.86 3.78 25.43
CA PRO A 14 -11.91 4.48 24.16
C PRO A 14 -11.72 5.99 24.36
N PRO A 15 -11.06 6.69 23.42
CA PRO A 15 -10.94 8.15 23.48
C PRO A 15 -12.32 8.81 23.49
N ALA A 16 -12.47 9.92 24.22
CA ALA A 16 -13.75 10.65 24.35
C ALA A 16 -14.31 11.16 23.01
N TRP A 17 -13.48 11.29 21.98
CA TRP A 17 -13.89 11.74 20.64
C TRP A 17 -14.39 10.60 19.74
N GLN A 18 -14.26 9.33 20.16
CA GLN A 18 -14.56 8.18 19.33
C GLN A 18 -16.02 8.17 18.86
N ASP A 19 -16.96 8.46 19.76
CA ASP A 19 -18.40 8.43 19.43
C ASP A 19 -18.74 9.42 18.31
N ALA A 20 -18.22 10.64 18.39
CA ALA A 20 -18.38 11.65 17.35
C ALA A 20 -17.76 11.22 16.01
N PHE A 21 -16.65 10.47 16.02
CA PHE A 21 -16.10 9.90 14.79
C PHE A 21 -16.99 8.80 14.22
N MET A 22 -17.53 7.92 15.06
CA MET A 22 -18.41 6.83 14.67
C MET A 22 -19.69 7.33 13.97
N GLU A 23 -20.22 8.49 14.36
CA GLU A 23 -21.33 9.14 13.65
C GLU A 23 -21.00 9.51 12.19
N MET A 24 -19.73 9.77 11.89
CA MET A 24 -19.27 10.16 10.55
C MET A 24 -18.93 8.96 9.65
N VAL A 25 -18.65 7.79 10.23
CA VAL A 25 -18.19 6.60 9.51
C VAL A 25 -19.11 6.20 8.36
N PRO A 26 -20.46 6.11 8.52
CA PRO A 26 -21.33 5.71 7.42
C PRO A 26 -21.22 6.63 6.19
N ALA A 27 -21.09 7.94 6.40
CA ALA A 27 -20.92 8.91 5.32
C ALA A 27 -19.57 8.75 4.62
N ILE A 28 -18.51 8.48 5.38
CA ILE A 28 -17.17 8.21 4.85
C ILE A 28 -17.15 6.92 4.02
N GLU A 29 -17.78 5.86 4.51
CA GLU A 29 -17.88 4.57 3.81
C GLU A 29 -18.67 4.68 2.51
N ILE A 30 -19.80 5.40 2.50
CA ILE A 30 -20.59 5.64 1.28
C ILE A 30 -19.71 6.31 0.22
N HIS A 31 -18.98 7.36 0.59
CA HIS A 31 -18.09 8.07 -0.33
C HIS A 31 -16.95 7.16 -0.82
N ALA A 32 -16.35 6.35 0.06
CA ALA A 32 -15.29 5.41 -0.32
C ALA A 32 -15.81 4.35 -1.31
N ARG A 33 -16.98 3.77 -1.06
CA ARG A 33 -17.63 2.78 -1.94
C ARG A 33 -17.85 3.31 -3.35
N ILE A 34 -18.27 4.57 -3.47
CA ILE A 34 -18.45 5.22 -4.77
C ILE A 34 -17.10 5.44 -5.47
N SER A 35 -16.10 5.94 -4.74
CA SER A 35 -14.76 6.21 -5.28
C SER A 35 -14.04 4.95 -5.79
N PHE A 36 -14.25 3.81 -5.14
CA PHE A 36 -13.57 2.54 -5.44
C PHE A 36 -14.48 1.50 -6.10
N LYS A 37 -15.60 1.92 -6.68
CA LYS A 37 -16.57 1.02 -7.34
C LYS A 37 -15.99 0.19 -8.49
N HIS A 38 -14.84 0.59 -9.03
CA HIS A 38 -14.14 -0.07 -10.14
C HIS A 38 -13.19 -1.17 -9.67
N LEU A 39 -12.93 -1.27 -8.36
CA LEU A 39 -12.11 -2.33 -7.79
C LEU A 39 -12.94 -3.59 -7.55
N GLY A 40 -12.28 -4.76 -7.63
CA GLY A 40 -12.85 -6.03 -7.19
C GLY A 40 -13.21 -6.02 -5.70
N ALA A 41 -14.00 -7.00 -5.25
CA ALA A 41 -14.57 -7.01 -3.89
C ALA A 41 -13.52 -6.86 -2.78
N GLU A 42 -12.48 -7.71 -2.80
CA GLU A 42 -11.41 -7.71 -1.79
C GLU A 42 -10.65 -6.37 -1.77
N ALA A 43 -10.15 -5.94 -2.93
CA ALA A 43 -9.41 -4.67 -3.06
C ALA A 43 -10.27 -3.45 -2.68
N ARG A 44 -11.57 -3.51 -2.96
CA ARG A 44 -12.51 -2.46 -2.59
C ARG A 44 -12.72 -2.40 -1.08
N GLU A 45 -12.88 -3.55 -0.42
CA GLU A 45 -13.03 -3.61 1.04
C GLU A 45 -11.77 -3.11 1.75
N GLU A 46 -10.58 -3.52 1.29
CA GLU A 46 -9.31 -3.02 1.80
C GLU A 46 -9.20 -1.50 1.63
N ALA A 47 -9.54 -0.98 0.44
CA ALA A 47 -9.52 0.46 0.18
C ALA A 47 -10.50 1.24 1.07
N ILE A 48 -11.69 0.71 1.34
CA ILE A 48 -12.67 1.35 2.22
C ILE A 48 -12.13 1.43 3.65
N GLN A 49 -11.58 0.32 4.19
CA GLN A 49 -11.00 0.31 5.54
C GLN A 49 -9.81 1.27 5.64
N GLU A 50 -8.97 1.32 4.61
CA GLU A 50 -7.85 2.25 4.55
C GLU A 50 -8.32 3.72 4.57
N VAL A 51 -9.41 4.07 3.88
CA VAL A 51 -10.00 5.41 3.96
C VAL A 51 -10.49 5.72 5.37
N VAL A 52 -11.19 4.78 6.02
CA VAL A 52 -11.70 4.96 7.38
C VAL A 52 -10.54 5.16 8.37
N CYS A 53 -9.47 4.37 8.25
CA CYS A 53 -8.26 4.52 9.05
C CYS A 53 -7.61 5.89 8.86
N ASN A 54 -7.40 6.34 7.61
CA ASN A 54 -6.81 7.64 7.33
C ASN A 54 -7.69 8.79 7.85
N ALA A 55 -9.02 8.68 7.70
CA ALA A 55 -9.97 9.64 8.23
C ALA A 55 -9.94 9.71 9.76
N CYS A 56 -9.83 8.56 10.44
CA CYS A 56 -9.70 8.47 11.89
C CYS A 56 -8.41 9.15 12.38
N CYS A 57 -7.26 8.88 11.75
CA CYS A 57 -6.01 9.56 12.09
C CYS A 57 -6.08 11.08 11.90
N ALA A 58 -6.70 11.54 10.81
CA ALA A 58 -6.90 12.96 10.56
C ALA A 58 -7.84 13.60 11.59
N TYR A 59 -8.93 12.92 11.94
CA TYR A 59 -9.88 13.40 12.94
C TYR A 59 -9.25 13.48 14.34
N ALA A 60 -8.54 12.44 14.76
CA ALA A 60 -7.79 12.45 16.03
C ALA A 60 -6.84 13.65 16.09
N ARG A 61 -6.15 13.95 14.97
CA ARG A 61 -5.28 15.12 14.89
C ARG A 61 -6.05 16.45 14.98
N LEU A 62 -7.25 16.54 14.39
CA LEU A 62 -8.10 17.72 14.53
C LEU A 62 -8.58 17.92 15.97
N VAL A 63 -8.90 16.83 16.68
CA VAL A 63 -9.28 16.87 18.10
C VAL A 63 -8.12 17.39 18.96
N GLU A 64 -6.90 16.87 18.74
CA GLU A 64 -5.69 17.37 19.42
C GLU A 64 -5.46 18.86 19.19
N LEU A 65 -5.74 19.33 17.98
CA LEU A 65 -5.61 20.73 17.58
C LEU A 65 -6.82 21.59 17.98
N LYS A 66 -7.84 21.02 18.61
CA LYS A 66 -9.12 21.68 18.97
C LYS A 66 -9.84 22.31 17.76
N LYS A 67 -9.79 21.63 16.61
CA LYS A 67 -10.38 22.06 15.32
C LYS A 67 -11.48 21.10 14.84
N THR A 68 -12.30 20.60 15.75
CA THR A 68 -13.37 19.65 15.45
C THR A 68 -14.52 20.26 14.65
N ASP A 69 -14.67 21.58 14.73
CA ASP A 69 -15.60 22.38 13.91
C ASP A 69 -15.34 22.26 12.40
N LEU A 70 -14.10 21.98 12.01
CA LEU A 70 -13.68 21.79 10.61
C LEU A 70 -13.77 20.33 10.14
N ALA A 71 -14.16 19.40 11.02
CA ALA A 71 -14.15 17.97 10.76
C ALA A 71 -15.41 17.50 10.01
N TYR A 72 -15.56 17.92 8.75
CA TYR A 72 -16.68 17.46 7.93
C TYR A 72 -16.44 16.05 7.37
N PRO A 73 -17.44 15.13 7.41
CA PRO A 73 -17.30 13.77 6.88
C PRO A 73 -16.87 13.75 5.42
N SER A 74 -17.42 14.64 4.59
CA SER A 74 -17.08 14.75 3.17
C SER A 74 -15.63 15.16 2.94
N ALA A 75 -15.09 16.07 3.75
CA ALA A 75 -13.69 16.49 3.68
C ALA A 75 -12.76 15.35 4.10
N LEU A 76 -13.05 14.69 5.22
CA LEU A 76 -12.29 13.54 5.71
C LEU A 76 -12.28 12.40 4.68
N ALA A 77 -13.44 12.07 4.11
CA ALA A 77 -13.55 11.04 3.07
C ALA A 77 -12.75 11.39 1.81
N ARG A 78 -12.86 12.64 1.33
CA ARG A 78 -12.14 13.10 0.13
C ARG A 78 -10.63 12.98 0.32
N PHE A 79 -10.11 13.43 1.46
CA PHE A 79 -8.68 13.31 1.74
C PHE A 79 -8.28 11.85 1.94
N GLY A 80 -9.05 11.05 2.68
CA GLY A 80 -8.79 9.62 2.84
C GLY A 80 -8.68 8.89 1.49
N VAL A 81 -9.64 9.11 0.58
CA VAL A 81 -9.62 8.53 -0.78
C VAL A 81 -8.37 8.96 -1.55
N ALA A 82 -7.99 10.23 -1.49
CA ALA A 82 -6.80 10.72 -2.17
C ALA A 82 -5.51 10.07 -1.63
N GLN A 83 -5.43 9.85 -0.31
CA GLN A 83 -4.30 9.17 0.32
C GLN A 83 -4.23 7.69 -0.10
N THR A 84 -5.35 6.98 -0.07
CA THR A 84 -5.41 5.57 -0.49
C THR A 84 -5.04 5.41 -1.97
N LYS A 85 -5.49 6.33 -2.85
CA LYS A 85 -5.10 6.34 -4.27
C LYS A 85 -3.61 6.59 -4.50
N ASP A 86 -2.98 7.39 -3.64
CA ASP A 86 -1.53 7.63 -3.58
C ASP A 86 -0.76 6.45 -2.95
N GLY A 87 -1.45 5.34 -2.64
CA GLY A 87 -0.85 4.16 -2.01
C GLY A 87 -0.37 4.43 -0.59
N ARG A 88 -0.94 5.40 0.13
CA ARG A 88 -0.68 5.59 1.56
C ARG A 88 -1.47 4.58 2.37
N LYS A 89 -0.77 3.87 3.25
CA LYS A 89 -1.36 2.94 4.23
C LYS A 89 -1.10 3.40 5.66
N VAL A 90 -2.09 3.30 6.53
CA VAL A 90 -1.98 3.58 7.97
C VAL A 90 -1.24 2.43 8.66
N GLY A 91 -0.33 2.75 9.57
CA GLY A 91 0.34 1.77 10.44
C GLY A 91 1.50 0.99 9.81
N GLY A 92 1.82 1.21 8.53
CA GLY A 92 2.96 0.62 7.84
C GLY A 92 4.01 1.65 7.41
N THR A 93 5.28 1.28 7.45
CA THR A 93 6.33 2.03 6.74
C THR A 93 6.28 1.67 5.26
N ARG A 94 6.42 2.66 4.38
CA ARG A 94 6.48 2.43 2.94
C ARG A 94 7.93 2.38 2.50
N ASN A 95 8.35 1.25 1.96
CA ASN A 95 9.69 1.10 1.41
C ASN A 95 9.66 1.35 -0.11
N CYS A 96 10.25 2.45 -0.58
CA CYS A 96 10.41 2.68 -2.03
C CYS A 96 11.64 1.97 -2.62
N GLY A 97 12.44 1.27 -1.81
CA GLY A 97 13.51 0.39 -2.28
C GLY A 97 13.00 -1.01 -2.63
N ASP A 98 11.79 -1.37 -2.23
CA ASP A 98 11.15 -2.62 -2.62
C ASP A 98 10.44 -2.44 -3.97
N VAL A 99 11.09 -2.90 -5.05
CA VAL A 99 10.59 -2.79 -6.43
C VAL A 99 9.29 -3.57 -6.65
N LEU A 100 9.04 -4.62 -5.87
CA LEU A 100 7.80 -5.39 -5.94
C LEU A 100 6.64 -4.69 -5.23
N SER A 101 6.91 -3.68 -4.41
CA SER A 101 5.84 -2.89 -3.79
C SER A 101 5.13 -2.00 -4.82
N GLY A 102 3.80 -2.04 -4.82
CA GLY A 102 3.00 -1.15 -5.68
C GLY A 102 3.29 0.34 -5.44
N TYR A 103 3.71 0.71 -4.22
CA TYR A 103 4.14 2.07 -3.90
C TYR A 103 5.43 2.48 -4.64
N CYS A 104 6.42 1.60 -4.72
CA CYS A 104 7.62 1.86 -5.51
C CYS A 104 7.28 1.99 -6.99
N GLN A 105 6.52 1.05 -7.54
CA GLN A 105 6.11 1.04 -8.95
C GLN A 105 5.39 2.33 -9.34
N GLN A 106 4.41 2.79 -8.55
CA GLN A 106 3.71 4.05 -8.79
C GLN A 106 4.62 5.28 -8.67
N LYS A 107 5.46 5.33 -7.63
CA LYS A 107 6.30 6.52 -7.36
C LYS A 107 7.48 6.65 -8.32
N LYS A 108 8.06 5.53 -8.74
CA LYS A 108 9.24 5.47 -9.62
C LYS A 108 8.88 5.23 -11.08
N ASN A 109 7.60 5.01 -11.38
CA ASN A 109 7.10 4.66 -12.70
C ASN A 109 7.84 3.44 -13.28
N VAL A 110 7.99 2.40 -12.43
CA VAL A 110 8.63 1.14 -12.78
C VAL A 110 7.56 0.08 -12.96
N LEU A 111 7.65 -0.69 -14.04
CA LEU A 111 6.78 -1.82 -14.30
C LEU A 111 7.50 -3.11 -13.88
N VAL A 112 6.75 -4.03 -13.27
CA VAL A 112 7.23 -5.39 -13.02
C VAL A 112 6.62 -6.25 -14.10
N ASP A 113 7.47 -6.74 -14.98
CA ASP A 113 7.09 -7.74 -15.96
C ASP A 113 7.50 -9.12 -15.45
N ARG A 114 6.75 -10.14 -15.86
CA ARG A 114 7.17 -11.53 -15.66
C ARG A 114 8.39 -11.80 -16.54
N LEU A 115 9.22 -12.79 -16.22
CA LEU A 115 10.40 -13.13 -17.04
C LEU A 115 10.26 -14.37 -17.93
N ASP A 116 9.10 -15.03 -17.90
CA ASP A 116 8.92 -16.38 -18.41
C ASP A 116 8.04 -16.47 -19.67
N GLN A 117 7.54 -15.36 -20.20
CA GLN A 117 6.58 -15.38 -21.32
C GLN A 117 7.23 -14.98 -22.65
N PHE A 118 7.97 -15.89 -23.29
CA PHE A 118 8.62 -15.63 -24.59
C PHE A 118 7.72 -14.84 -25.59
N ASP A 119 8.12 -13.62 -25.96
CA ASP A 119 7.45 -12.80 -26.96
C ASP A 119 8.21 -13.01 -28.27
N SER A 120 7.57 -13.74 -29.17
CA SER A 120 8.12 -14.12 -30.46
C SER A 120 8.14 -12.97 -31.48
N GLU A 121 7.43 -11.86 -31.24
CA GLU A 121 7.41 -10.72 -32.16
C GLU A 121 8.55 -9.73 -31.90
N ASP A 122 8.92 -9.53 -30.62
CA ASP A 122 9.95 -8.55 -30.23
C ASP A 122 11.33 -9.17 -29.87
N GLU A 123 11.50 -10.51 -29.96
CA GLU A 123 12.70 -11.24 -29.48
C GLU A 123 13.12 -10.89 -28.02
N ALA A 124 12.18 -10.34 -27.24
CA ALA A 124 12.50 -9.45 -26.12
C ALA A 124 12.95 -10.12 -24.80
N TRP A 125 13.15 -11.43 -24.77
CA TRP A 125 13.69 -12.11 -23.58
C TRP A 125 15.20 -12.27 -23.61
N GLU A 126 15.81 -12.20 -24.80
CA GLU A 126 17.26 -12.32 -24.94
C GLU A 126 18.02 -11.00 -24.60
N GLU A 127 17.30 -9.87 -24.51
CA GLU A 127 17.91 -8.54 -24.32
C GLU A 127 17.84 -7.95 -22.89
N ILE A 128 17.13 -8.54 -21.92
CA ILE A 128 17.11 -8.04 -20.52
C ILE A 128 18.15 -8.75 -19.63
N LEU A 129 19.31 -9.09 -20.19
CA LEU A 129 20.52 -9.00 -19.36
C LEU A 129 20.92 -7.54 -19.39
N VAL A 130 20.54 -6.80 -18.34
CA VAL A 130 21.12 -5.48 -18.06
C VAL A 130 22.60 -5.59 -18.39
N GLU A 131 23.07 -4.80 -19.37
CA GLU A 131 24.49 -4.70 -19.65
C GLU A 131 25.16 -4.20 -18.36
N ASP A 132 25.60 -5.13 -17.52
CA ASP A 132 26.49 -4.80 -16.44
C ASP A 132 27.78 -4.36 -17.11
N ARG A 133 28.11 -3.08 -16.95
CA ARG A 133 29.32 -2.47 -17.50
C ARG A 133 30.61 -3.13 -16.99
N HIS A 134 30.51 -4.00 -15.99
CA HIS A 134 31.60 -4.76 -15.40
C HIS A 134 31.67 -6.21 -15.90
N ALA A 135 30.58 -6.75 -16.46
CA ALA A 135 30.54 -8.13 -16.93
C ALA A 135 31.24 -8.25 -18.29
N GLY A 136 32.16 -9.20 -18.40
CA GLY A 136 32.85 -9.50 -19.65
C GLY A 136 32.01 -10.37 -20.60
N PRO A 137 32.36 -10.45 -21.90
CA PRO A 137 31.59 -11.21 -22.89
C PRO A 137 31.37 -12.69 -22.54
N ALA A 138 32.31 -13.32 -21.83
CA ALA A 138 32.20 -14.71 -21.39
C ALA A 138 31.18 -14.89 -20.26
N GLU A 139 31.13 -13.97 -19.30
CA GLU A 139 30.20 -14.02 -18.16
C GLU A 139 28.75 -13.79 -18.62
N THR A 140 28.58 -12.88 -19.59
CA THR A 140 27.29 -12.67 -20.27
C THR A 140 26.84 -13.93 -21.00
N ALA A 141 27.74 -14.59 -21.75
CA ALA A 141 27.41 -15.81 -22.47
C ALA A 141 27.02 -16.98 -21.54
N ILE A 142 27.77 -17.18 -20.46
CA ILE A 142 27.47 -18.20 -19.44
C ILE A 142 26.09 -17.95 -18.84
N THR A 143 25.81 -16.71 -18.43
CA THR A 143 24.52 -16.35 -17.83
C THR A 143 23.37 -16.57 -18.80
N ARG A 144 23.53 -16.23 -20.09
CA ARG A 144 22.52 -16.51 -21.13
C ARG A 144 22.18 -17.99 -21.22
N ILE A 145 23.20 -18.85 -21.27
CA ILE A 145 23.02 -20.29 -21.44
C ILE A 145 22.42 -20.93 -20.18
N ASP A 146 22.99 -20.63 -19.01
CA ASP A 146 22.60 -21.26 -17.75
C ASP A 146 21.21 -20.80 -17.29
N PHE A 147 20.88 -19.51 -17.45
CA PHE A 147 19.58 -18.97 -17.04
C PHE A 147 18.45 -19.45 -17.95
N ALA A 148 18.70 -19.52 -19.26
CA ALA A 148 17.73 -20.12 -20.21
C ALA A 148 17.46 -21.59 -19.89
N THR A 149 18.49 -22.34 -19.49
CA THR A 149 18.35 -23.74 -19.07
C THR A 149 17.56 -23.86 -17.76
N TRP A 150 17.72 -22.92 -16.83
CA TRP A 150 17.01 -22.93 -15.54
C TRP A 150 15.50 -22.64 -15.63
N LEU A 151 15.07 -21.89 -16.66
CA LEU A 151 13.67 -21.52 -16.86
C LEU A 151 12.82 -22.61 -17.54
N GLN A 152 13.42 -23.70 -18.03
CA GLN A 152 12.74 -24.86 -18.65
C GLN A 152 12.23 -25.86 -17.61
#